data_AF-A0AAD7AZF3-F1
#
_entry.id   AF-A0AAD7AZF3-F1
#
_cell.length_a   1.000
_cell.length_b   1.000
_cell.length_c   1.000
_cell.angle_alpha   90.00
_cell.angle_beta   90.00
_cell.angle_gamma   90.00
#
_symmetry.space_group_name_H-M   'P 1'
#
loop_
_entity.id
_entity.type
_entity.pdbx_description
1 polymer ?
#
loop_
_entity_poly.entity_id
_entity_poly.type
_entity_poly.pdbx_seq_one_letter_code
_entity_poly.pdbx_strand_id
1 'polypeptide(L)'
;MVLAHLENPHIEGSLFQGIDHPPFEFAVLISGFYAPWWSIPLGPHRLRTPSLHIFGINDIMVSPENMARLIGYFKSPRVEIHQGGHFIPRTLSWRRFLVDYLSSRGTHTGSARSQHAVAVRSPTPPLCWEEFCSIQRMLDDAS
;
A
#
# COMPACT_ATOMS: atom_id res chain seq x y z
N MET A 1 -0.81 -2.75 -12.20
CA MET A 1 -0.08 -1.65 -11.55
C MET A 1 1.28 -1.43 -12.20
N VAL A 2 1.75 -0.19 -12.32
CA VAL A 2 3.13 0.14 -12.74
C VAL A 2 4.19 -0.60 -11.90
N LEU A 3 3.98 -0.67 -10.58
CA LEU A 3 4.87 -1.40 -9.66
C LEU A 3 5.17 -2.84 -10.12
N ALA A 4 4.14 -3.57 -10.54
CA ALA A 4 4.29 -4.98 -10.94
C ALA A 4 5.16 -5.15 -12.19
N HIS A 5 5.03 -4.24 -13.15
CA HIS A 5 5.81 -4.26 -14.38
C HIS A 5 7.28 -3.87 -14.14
N LEU A 6 7.55 -2.97 -13.19
CA LEU A 6 8.93 -2.62 -12.85
C LEU A 6 9.60 -3.67 -11.97
N GLU A 7 8.83 -4.35 -11.10
CA GLU A 7 9.37 -5.45 -10.29
C GLU A 7 9.64 -6.69 -11.16
N ASN A 8 8.88 -6.88 -12.23
CA ASN A 8 9.00 -8.01 -13.15
C ASN A 8 8.91 -7.53 -14.61
N PRO A 9 9.97 -6.90 -15.17
CA PRO A 9 9.94 -6.33 -16.51
C PRO A 9 9.80 -7.38 -17.64
N HIS A 10 10.04 -8.66 -17.33
CA HIS A 10 9.96 -9.78 -18.27
C HIS A 10 8.58 -10.41 -18.42
N ILE A 11 7.56 -9.92 -17.70
CA ILE A 11 6.19 -10.42 -17.88
C ILE A 11 5.69 -10.03 -19.28
N GLU A 12 5.08 -10.99 -19.99
CA GLU A 12 4.48 -10.75 -21.31
C GLU A 12 3.43 -9.63 -21.23
N GLY A 13 3.51 -8.66 -22.15
CA GLY A 13 2.65 -7.47 -22.14
C GLY A 13 3.09 -6.38 -21.15
N SER A 14 4.31 -6.45 -20.61
CA SER A 14 4.84 -5.39 -19.74
C SER A 14 4.99 -4.06 -20.46
N LEU A 15 4.44 -3.00 -19.85
CA LEU A 15 4.59 -1.61 -20.33
C LEU A 15 6.04 -1.11 -20.32
N PHE A 16 6.94 -1.80 -19.61
CA PHE A 16 8.33 -1.40 -19.41
C PHE A 16 9.32 -2.38 -20.07
N GLN A 17 8.87 -3.19 -21.02
CA GLN A 17 9.75 -4.08 -21.77
C GLN A 17 10.81 -3.26 -22.52
N GLY A 18 12.09 -3.54 -22.26
CA GLY A 18 13.22 -2.81 -22.86
C GLY A 18 13.59 -1.50 -22.17
N ILE A 19 12.94 -1.16 -21.05
CA ILE A 19 13.33 -0.02 -20.19
C ILE A 19 14.17 -0.55 -19.04
N ASP A 20 15.40 -0.03 -18.90
CA ASP A 20 16.26 -0.32 -17.75
C ASP A 20 15.92 0.63 -16.60
N HIS A 21 14.98 0.20 -15.76
CA HIS A 21 14.58 0.92 -14.55
C HIS A 21 14.45 -0.07 -13.39
N PRO A 22 15.02 0.22 -12.20
CA PRO A 22 14.92 -0.67 -11.05
C PRO A 22 13.48 -0.73 -10.50
N PRO A 23 13.11 -1.75 -9.71
CA PRO A 23 11.88 -1.71 -8.94
C PRO A 23 11.83 -0.47 -8.02
N PHE A 24 10.63 0.01 -7.70
CA PHE A 24 10.50 1.12 -6.74
C PHE A 24 10.97 0.70 -5.34
N GLU A 25 11.55 1.65 -4.60
CA GLU A 25 11.98 1.42 -3.22
C GLU A 25 10.79 1.21 -2.27
N PHE A 26 9.67 1.90 -2.53
CA PHE A 26 8.41 1.74 -1.79
C PHE A 26 7.24 2.34 -2.60
N ALA A 27 6.02 2.04 -2.16
CA ALA A 27 4.79 2.62 -2.67
C ALA A 27 3.92 3.18 -1.54
N VAL A 28 3.23 4.29 -1.80
CA VAL A 28 2.15 4.81 -0.96
C VAL A 28 0.89 4.87 -1.81
N LEU A 29 -0.13 4.11 -1.42
CA LEU A 29 -1.38 3.92 -2.15
C LEU A 29 -2.52 4.44 -1.27
N ILE A 30 -3.12 5.56 -1.64
CA ILE A 30 -4.22 6.19 -0.89
C ILE A 30 -5.51 5.99 -1.69
N SER A 31 -6.51 5.35 -1.07
CA SER A 31 -7.75 4.92 -1.73
C SER A 31 -7.51 4.07 -2.99
N GLY A 32 -6.45 3.23 -2.96
CA GLY A 32 -6.14 2.31 -4.06
C GLY A 32 -7.11 1.12 -4.12
N PHE A 33 -7.35 0.58 -5.32
CA PHE A 33 -8.22 -0.58 -5.47
C PHE A 33 -7.81 -1.51 -6.61
N TYR A 34 -8.27 -2.75 -6.53
CA TYR A 34 -8.20 -3.70 -7.64
C TYR A 34 -9.34 -3.43 -8.62
N ALA A 35 -9.00 -3.11 -9.87
CA ALA A 35 -9.94 -2.96 -10.97
C ALA A 35 -10.03 -4.29 -11.76
N PRO A 36 -11.12 -5.07 -11.64
CA PRO A 36 -11.23 -6.40 -12.26
C PRO A 36 -11.26 -6.39 -13.79
N TRP A 37 -11.71 -5.29 -14.39
CA TRP A 37 -11.68 -5.10 -15.84
C TRP A 37 -10.29 -4.78 -16.38
N TRP A 38 -9.32 -4.53 -15.50
CA TRP A 38 -7.97 -4.18 -15.87
C TRP A 38 -7.05 -5.40 -15.70
N SER A 39 -6.97 -6.20 -16.76
CA SER A 39 -6.17 -7.44 -16.86
C SER A 39 -4.65 -7.17 -16.88
N ILE A 40 -4.10 -6.46 -15.89
CA ILE A 40 -2.65 -6.41 -15.76
C ILE A 40 -2.18 -7.76 -15.24
N PRO A 41 -1.26 -8.43 -15.95
CA PRO A 41 -0.60 -9.61 -15.43
C PRO A 41 0.31 -9.16 -14.27
N LEU A 42 -0.16 -9.37 -13.04
CA LEU A 42 0.59 -9.06 -11.82
C LEU A 42 1.66 -10.14 -11.51
N GLY A 43 1.75 -11.17 -12.36
CA GLY A 43 2.59 -12.33 -12.16
C GLY A 43 2.02 -13.29 -11.11
N PRO A 44 2.65 -14.47 -10.93
CA PRO A 44 2.21 -15.47 -9.96
C PRO A 44 2.61 -15.15 -8.52
N HIS A 45 3.42 -14.10 -8.29
CA HIS A 45 4.01 -13.79 -7.00
C HIS A 45 3.50 -12.46 -6.45
N ARG A 46 3.36 -12.39 -5.12
CA ARG A 46 3.09 -11.12 -4.44
C ARG A 46 4.27 -10.14 -4.65
N LEU A 47 3.94 -8.88 -4.87
CA LEU A 47 4.87 -7.76 -5.01
C LEU A 47 5.69 -7.60 -3.73
N ARG A 48 7.02 -7.57 -3.87
CA ARG A 48 7.97 -7.39 -2.77
C ARG A 48 8.22 -5.92 -2.46
N THR A 49 7.87 -5.02 -3.40
CA THR A 49 7.91 -3.58 -3.18
C THR A 49 7.17 -3.21 -1.88
N PRO A 50 7.87 -2.66 -0.87
CA PRO A 50 7.24 -2.23 0.39
C PRO A 50 6.10 -1.25 0.11
N SER A 51 4.91 -1.52 0.66
CA SER A 51 3.74 -0.69 0.39
C SER A 51 3.07 -0.20 1.66
N LEU A 52 2.64 1.06 1.65
CA LEU A 52 1.72 1.66 2.60
C LEU A 52 0.39 1.89 1.89
N HIS A 53 -0.68 1.32 2.44
CA HIS A 53 -2.04 1.48 1.95
C HIS A 53 -2.83 2.31 2.96
N ILE A 54 -3.49 3.36 2.48
CA ILE A 54 -4.30 4.27 3.31
C ILE A 54 -5.73 4.28 2.78
N PHE A 55 -6.71 4.00 3.63
CA PHE A 55 -8.12 3.96 3.24
C PHE A 55 -9.01 4.79 4.15
N GLY A 56 -10.11 5.29 3.59
CA GLY A 56 -11.20 5.87 4.35
C GLY A 56 -12.19 4.79 4.77
N ILE A 57 -12.55 4.73 6.05
CA ILE A 57 -13.57 3.79 6.57
C ILE A 57 -14.96 4.04 5.96
N ASN A 58 -15.22 5.27 5.49
CA ASN A 58 -16.47 5.70 4.87
C ASN A 58 -16.30 5.90 3.35
N ASP A 59 -15.35 5.21 2.71
CA ASP A 59 -15.13 5.30 1.27
C ASP A 59 -16.26 4.56 0.53
N ILE A 60 -17.15 5.33 -0.10
CA ILE A 60 -18.26 4.78 -0.91
C ILE A 60 -17.87 4.57 -2.38
N MET A 61 -16.71 5.07 -2.80
CA MET A 61 -16.24 4.98 -4.18
C MET A 61 -15.56 3.63 -4.44
N VAL A 62 -14.91 3.09 -3.41
CA VAL A 62 -14.18 1.83 -3.49
C VAL A 62 -14.72 0.84 -2.47
N SER A 63 -15.13 -0.33 -2.95
CA SER A 63 -15.62 -1.38 -2.06
C SER A 63 -14.48 -2.01 -1.21
N PRO A 64 -14.76 -2.44 0.02
CA PRO A 64 -13.79 -3.13 0.87
C PRO A 64 -13.12 -4.33 0.21
N GLU A 65 -13.86 -5.08 -0.60
CA GLU A 65 -13.35 -6.26 -1.31
C GLU A 65 -12.30 -5.88 -2.35
N ASN A 66 -12.49 -4.77 -3.07
CA ASN A 66 -11.52 -4.30 -4.06
C ASN A 66 -10.27 -3.69 -3.42
N MET A 67 -10.43 -3.02 -2.26
CA MET A 67 -9.28 -2.59 -1.45
C MET A 67 -8.48 -3.80 -0.98
N ALA A 68 -9.16 -4.78 -0.40
CA ALA A 68 -8.52 -5.99 0.11
C ALA A 68 -7.84 -6.82 -0.96
N ARG A 69 -8.47 -7.00 -2.13
CA ARG A 69 -7.82 -7.65 -3.28
C ARG A 69 -6.53 -6.95 -3.67
N LEU A 70 -6.51 -5.61 -3.69
CA LEU A 70 -5.28 -4.86 -3.96
C LEU A 70 -4.20 -5.18 -2.93
N ILE A 71 -4.54 -5.16 -1.64
CA ILE A 71 -3.62 -5.45 -0.53
C ILE A 71 -3.03 -6.87 -0.67
N GLY A 72 -3.86 -7.85 -1.03
CA GLY A 72 -3.44 -9.25 -1.22
C GLY A 72 -2.36 -9.46 -2.28
N TYR A 73 -2.15 -8.51 -3.19
CA TYR A 73 -1.04 -8.57 -4.15
C TYR A 73 0.31 -8.21 -3.57
N PHE A 74 0.40 -7.68 -2.35
CA PHE A 74 1.66 -7.25 -1.75
C PHE A 74 2.14 -8.22 -0.68
N LYS A 75 3.47 -8.36 -0.59
CA LYS A 75 4.11 -9.10 0.51
C LYS A 75 4.26 -8.17 1.72
N SER A 76 3.55 -8.49 2.80
CA SER A 76 3.60 -7.76 4.08
C SER A 76 3.33 -6.24 3.96
N PRO A 77 2.19 -5.82 3.39
CA PRO A 77 1.83 -4.41 3.28
C PRO A 77 1.58 -3.78 4.66
N ARG A 78 1.89 -2.49 4.80
CA ARG A 78 1.39 -1.68 5.92
C ARG A 78 0.03 -1.09 5.54
N VAL A 79 -0.96 -1.20 6.41
CA VAL A 79 -2.31 -0.66 6.17
C VAL A 79 -2.67 0.32 7.27
N GLU A 80 -3.20 1.47 6.89
CA GLU A 80 -3.67 2.53 7.79
C GLU A 80 -5.06 3.00 7.36
N ILE A 81 -5.92 3.36 8.31
CA ILE A 81 -7.33 3.71 8.04
C ILE A 81 -7.67 5.05 8.69
N HIS A 82 -8.27 5.96 7.94
CA HIS A 82 -8.80 7.23 8.45
C HIS A 82 -10.33 7.23 8.53
N GLN A 83 -10.90 8.13 9.34
CA GLN A 83 -12.33 8.25 9.59
C GLN A 83 -13.14 8.89 8.43
N GLY A 84 -12.53 9.04 7.26
CA GLY A 84 -13.10 9.76 6.12
C GLY A 84 -13.61 8.84 5.01
N GLY A 85 -14.02 9.44 3.90
CA GLY A 85 -14.33 8.73 2.65
C GLY A 85 -13.16 8.76 1.67
N HIS A 86 -13.46 8.90 0.37
CA HIS A 86 -12.46 8.87 -0.71
C HIS A 86 -11.63 10.17 -0.81
N PHE A 87 -10.68 10.37 0.10
CA PHE A 87 -9.79 11.54 0.06
C PHE A 87 -8.44 11.29 0.74
N ILE A 88 -7.44 12.11 0.42
CA ILE A 88 -6.14 12.10 1.11
C ILE A 88 -6.29 12.76 2.49
N PRO A 89 -6.00 12.06 3.61
CA PRO A 89 -6.17 12.63 4.93
C PRO A 89 -5.15 13.74 5.22
N ARG A 90 -5.64 14.93 5.60
CA ARG A 90 -4.83 16.17 5.72
C ARG A 90 -4.63 16.69 7.14
N THR A 91 -5.16 16.00 8.15
CA THR A 91 -4.99 16.42 9.55
C THR A 91 -3.50 16.47 9.94
N LEU A 92 -3.17 17.20 11.01
CA LEU A 92 -1.78 17.31 11.47
C LEU A 92 -1.15 15.96 11.82
N SER A 93 -1.90 15.04 12.43
CA SER A 93 -1.42 13.69 12.76
C SER A 93 -1.10 12.88 11.51
N TRP A 94 -1.99 12.91 10.51
CA TRP A 94 -1.76 12.24 9.23
C TRP A 94 -0.58 12.82 8.46
N ARG A 95 -0.40 14.14 8.46
CA ARG A 95 0.77 14.79 7.84
C ARG A 95 2.07 14.37 8.53
N ARG A 96 2.10 14.37 9.87
CA ARG A 96 3.27 13.91 10.65
C ARG A 96 3.59 12.45 10.35
N PHE A 97 2.58 11.59 10.38
CA PHE A 97 2.72 10.18 10.03
C PHE A 97 3.33 9.97 8.63
N LEU A 98 2.81 10.67 7.62
CA LEU A 98 3.33 10.57 6.25
C LEU A 98 4.78 11.08 6.15
N VAL A 99 5.11 12.18 6.82
CA VAL A 99 6.49 12.67 6.90
C VAL A 99 7.41 11.62 7.51
N ASP A 100 7.04 11.08 8.68
CA ASP A 100 7.82 10.05 9.38
C ASP A 100 8.00 8.79 8.51
N TYR A 101 6.92 8.35 7.86
CA TYR A 101 6.96 7.19 6.96
C TYR A 101 7.92 7.44 5.79
N LEU A 102 7.78 8.56 5.08
CA LEU A 102 8.63 8.89 3.93
C LEU A 102 10.09 9.07 4.34
N SER A 103 10.35 9.75 5.46
CA SER A 103 11.71 9.93 6.00
C SER A 103 12.35 8.60 6.44
N SER A 104 11.57 7.64 6.90
CA SER A 104 12.09 6.30 7.25
C SER A 104 12.48 5.46 6.03
N ARG A 105 11.96 5.80 4.83
CA ARG A 105 12.18 5.06 3.58
C ARG A 105 13.22 5.73 2.67
N GLY A 106 13.33 7.05 2.71
CA GLY A 106 14.28 7.79 1.89
C GLY A 106 15.72 7.63 2.36
N THR A 107 16.52 6.81 1.67
CA THR A 107 17.97 6.74 1.87
C THR A 107 18.70 7.64 0.88
N HIS A 108 18.66 8.95 1.10
CA HIS A 108 19.75 9.79 0.59
C HIS A 108 20.85 9.82 1.65
N THR A 109 21.97 9.18 1.30
CA THR A 109 23.24 9.14 2.02
C THR A 109 23.70 10.54 2.42
N GLY A 110 23.53 10.92 3.69
CA GLY A 110 24.04 12.20 4.15
C GLY A 110 23.56 12.75 5.49
N SER A 111 23.06 11.96 6.43
CA SER A 111 23.08 12.35 7.86
C SER A 111 22.71 11.16 8.72
N ALA A 112 23.68 10.63 9.47
CA ALA A 112 23.38 9.77 10.59
C ALA A 112 22.61 10.60 11.63
N ARG A 113 21.28 10.43 11.69
CA ARG A 113 20.50 10.81 12.86
C ARG A 113 19.80 9.57 13.42
N SER A 114 20.34 9.16 14.57
CA SER A 114 19.76 8.37 15.65
C SER A 114 18.45 7.65 15.33
N GLN A 115 18.56 6.33 15.23
CA GLN A 115 17.44 5.41 15.32
C GLN A 115 16.76 5.55 16.69
N HIS A 116 15.76 6.42 16.77
CA HIS A 116 14.61 6.15 17.62
C HIS A 116 13.47 5.81 16.68
N ALA A 117 13.32 4.51 16.40
CA ALA A 117 12.08 3.98 15.87
C ALA A 117 11.00 4.22 16.93
N VAL A 118 10.41 5.41 16.92
CA VAL A 118 9.18 5.68 17.65
C VAL A 118 8.15 4.82 16.94
N ALA A 119 7.59 3.84 17.65
CA ALA A 119 6.38 3.18 17.21
C ALA A 119 5.31 4.27 17.05
N VAL A 120 5.15 4.78 15.84
CA VAL A 120 4.12 5.77 15.52
C VAL A 120 2.80 5.03 15.68
N ARG A 121 2.16 5.25 16.83
CA ARG A 121 0.83 4.72 17.11
C ARG A 121 -0.11 5.26 16.04
N SER A 122 -0.64 4.36 15.23
CA SER A 122 -1.73 4.66 14.31
C SER A 122 -2.92 5.23 15.11
N PRO A 123 -3.72 6.15 14.52
CA PRO A 123 -5.00 6.53 15.11
C PRO A 123 -5.84 5.26 15.33
N THR A 124 -6.36 5.04 16.53
CA THR A 124 -7.21 3.88 16.84
C THR A 124 -8.46 3.88 15.96
N PRO A 125 -8.72 2.81 15.18
CA PRO A 125 -9.93 2.72 14.35
C PRO A 125 -11.13 2.24 15.17
N PRO A 126 -12.36 2.75 14.91
CA PRO A 126 -13.59 2.20 15.47
C PRO A 126 -14.21 1.11 14.57
N LEU A 127 -14.86 0.15 15.22
CA LEU A 127 -15.95 -0.79 14.86
C LEU A 127 -16.02 -1.49 13.47
N CYS A 128 -15.54 -0.93 12.36
CA CYS A 128 -15.45 -1.65 11.06
C CYS A 128 -14.15 -2.49 10.92
N TRP A 129 -13.32 -2.46 11.96
CA TRP A 129 -12.07 -3.21 12.05
C TRP A 129 -12.27 -4.72 11.97
N GLU A 130 -13.40 -5.24 12.47
CA GLU A 130 -13.67 -6.69 12.44
C GLU A 130 -13.94 -7.21 11.03
N GLU A 131 -14.68 -6.47 10.21
CA GLU A 131 -14.92 -6.81 8.79
C GLU A 131 -13.62 -6.76 8.01
N PHE A 132 -12.81 -5.72 8.19
CA PHE A 132 -11.49 -5.64 7.57
C PHE A 132 -10.55 -6.77 8.04
N CYS A 133 -10.53 -7.09 9.33
CA CYS A 133 -9.78 -8.22 9.87
C CYS A 133 -10.31 -9.57 9.39
N SER A 134 -11.61 -9.70 9.12
CA SER A 134 -12.21 -10.88 8.53
C SER A 134 -11.73 -11.05 7.09
N ILE A 135 -11.74 -9.97 6.31
CA ILE A 135 -11.23 -9.98 4.94
C ILE A 135 -9.72 -10.26 4.92
N GLN A 136 -8.94 -9.65 5.82
CA GLN A 136 -7.50 -9.92 5.94
C GLN A 136 -7.25 -11.39 6.32
N ARG A 137 -8.02 -11.97 7.26
CA ARG A 137 -7.95 -13.41 7.59
C ARG A 137 -8.26 -14.29 6.39
N MET A 138 -9.29 -13.97 5.61
CA MET A 138 -9.62 -14.71 4.39
C MET A 138 -8.50 -14.68 3.34
N LEU A 139 -7.73 -13.58 3.29
CA LEU A 139 -6.57 -13.46 2.40
C LEU A 139 -5.34 -14.19 2.93
N ASP A 140 -5.15 -14.22 4.25
CA ASP A 140 -4.07 -14.95 4.90
C ASP A 140 -4.27 -16.48 4.76
N ASP A 141 -5.50 -16.97 4.89
CA ASP A 141 -5.90 -18.38 4.70
C ASP A 141 -5.81 -18.86 3.24
N ALA A 142 -5.74 -17.94 2.28
CA ALA A 142 -5.57 -18.22 0.86
C ALA A 142 -4.10 -18.21 0.38
N SER A 143 -3.14 -18.08 1.31
CA SER A 143 -1.68 -18.14 1.07
C SER A 143 -1.12 -19.55 1.25
#